data_AF-A0A7X8A3L5-F1
#
_entry.id   AF-A0A7X8A3L5-F1
#
_cell.length_a   1.000
_cell.length_b   1.000
_cell.length_c   1.000
_cell.angle_alpha   90.00
_cell.angle_beta   90.00
_cell.angle_gamma   90.00
#
_symmetry.space_group_name_H-M   'P 1'
#
loop_
_entity.id
_entity.type
_entity.pdbx_description
1 polymer ?
#
loop_
_entity_poly.entity_id
_entity_poly.type
_entity_poly.pdbx_seq_one_letter_code
_entity_poly.pdbx_strand_id
1 'polypeptide(L)'
;MFLMPSRYEPCGLNQLYSLKYGTIPIVRETGGLADTIENCNPSKNTGTGFVFKNYDSKELLNTIKFAVEVYKNKPVWAGLMRRGMEKDFSWRNSAAKYLELYDKAIKKKRSA
;
A
#
# COMPACT_ATOMS: atom_id res chain seq x y z
N MET A 1 9.61 -10.44 1.06
CA MET A 1 9.50 -8.95 1.02
C MET A 1 9.69 -8.52 -0.42
N PHE A 2 9.02 -7.46 -0.86
CA PHE A 2 9.20 -6.88 -2.19
C PHE A 2 9.59 -5.41 -2.07
N LEU A 3 10.66 -4.99 -2.75
CA LEU A 3 11.18 -3.62 -2.65
C LEU A 3 10.63 -2.77 -3.81
N MET A 4 10.05 -1.62 -3.51
CA MET A 4 9.59 -0.63 -4.49
C MET A 4 10.07 0.79 -4.12
N PRO A 5 11.38 1.07 -4.22
CA PRO A 5 11.94 2.37 -3.89
C PRO A 5 11.75 3.37 -5.05
N SER A 6 10.54 3.50 -5.59
CA SER A 6 10.29 4.35 -6.77
C SER A 6 10.56 5.83 -6.49
N ARG A 7 11.25 6.50 -7.41
CA ARG A 7 11.38 7.98 -7.39
C ARG A 7 10.04 8.65 -7.70
N TYR A 8 9.24 8.03 -8.55
CA TYR A 8 7.91 8.46 -8.95
C TYR A 8 7.06 7.22 -9.24
N GLU A 9 5.81 7.19 -8.73
CA GLU A 9 4.86 6.11 -8.95
C GLU A 9 3.42 6.66 -8.89
N PRO A 10 2.75 6.94 -10.01
CA PRO A 10 1.43 7.56 -9.99
C PRO A 10 0.35 6.63 -9.42
N CYS A 11 0.54 5.30 -9.54
CA CYS A 11 -0.40 4.32 -9.00
C CYS A 11 0.32 3.09 -8.44
N GLY A 12 1.05 2.36 -9.29
CA GLY A 12 1.64 1.07 -8.99
C GLY A 12 0.60 -0.05 -8.87
N LEU A 13 0.87 -1.22 -9.47
CA LEU A 13 0.06 -2.44 -9.27
C LEU A 13 0.79 -3.49 -8.44
N ASN A 14 2.11 -3.46 -8.42
CA ASN A 14 2.92 -4.50 -7.80
C ASN A 14 2.75 -4.55 -6.28
N GLN A 15 2.49 -3.42 -5.62
CA GLN A 15 2.18 -3.37 -4.21
C GLN A 15 0.82 -4.00 -3.89
N LEU A 16 -0.16 -3.88 -4.81
CA LEU A 16 -1.47 -4.53 -4.67
C LEU A 16 -1.33 -6.05 -4.80
N TYR A 17 -0.55 -6.52 -5.78
CA TYR A 17 -0.22 -7.94 -5.91
C TYR A 17 0.55 -8.46 -4.70
N SER A 18 1.52 -7.69 -4.20
CA SER A 18 2.29 -8.03 -3.02
C SER A 18 1.35 -8.29 -1.83
N LEU A 19 0.44 -7.35 -1.55
CA LEU A 19 -0.55 -7.50 -0.49
C LEU A 19 -1.49 -8.70 -0.74
N LYS A 20 -2.00 -8.88 -1.96
CA LYS A 20 -2.91 -9.98 -2.31
C LYS A 20 -2.30 -11.36 -2.08
N TYR A 21 -1.00 -11.51 -2.34
CA TYR A 21 -0.27 -12.77 -2.19
C TYR A 21 0.53 -12.86 -0.89
N GLY A 22 0.27 -11.98 0.09
CA GLY A 22 0.92 -12.02 1.41
C GLY A 22 2.40 -11.66 1.41
N THR A 23 2.92 -11.09 0.32
CA THR A 23 4.27 -10.54 0.26
C THR A 23 4.26 -9.13 0.83
N ILE A 24 5.02 -8.89 1.90
CA ILE A 24 5.09 -7.55 2.50
C ILE A 24 5.94 -6.60 1.64
N PRO A 25 5.36 -5.47 1.17
CA PRO A 25 6.10 -4.48 0.38
C PRO A 25 6.87 -3.50 1.28
N ILE A 26 8.01 -3.03 0.77
CA ILE A 26 8.80 -1.92 1.31
C ILE A 26 8.83 -0.83 0.25
N VAL A 27 8.18 0.29 0.51
CA VAL A 27 7.88 1.31 -0.50
C VAL A 27 8.39 2.69 -0.08
N ARG A 28 8.62 3.55 -1.06
CA ARG A 28 8.73 4.99 -0.80
C ARG A 28 7.34 5.64 -0.79
N GLU A 29 7.12 6.61 0.09
CA GLU A 29 5.92 7.44 0.17
C GLU A 29 5.81 8.35 -1.07
N THR A 30 5.32 7.80 -2.18
CA THR A 30 5.11 8.54 -3.44
C THR A 30 3.90 8.01 -4.21
N GLY A 31 3.07 8.94 -4.70
CA GLY A 31 1.84 8.68 -5.45
C GLY A 31 1.03 7.50 -4.88
N GLY A 32 0.64 6.56 -5.73
CA GLY A 32 -0.24 5.46 -5.31
C GLY A 32 0.34 4.51 -4.26
N LEU A 33 1.65 4.51 -4.03
CA LEU A 33 2.26 3.73 -2.93
C LEU A 33 1.90 4.33 -1.56
N ALA A 34 1.87 5.65 -1.46
CA ALA A 34 1.47 6.36 -0.23
C ALA A 34 -0.02 6.13 0.10
N ASP A 35 -0.86 5.99 -0.92
CA ASP A 35 -2.29 5.77 -0.77
C ASP A 35 -2.66 4.32 -0.40
N THR A 36 -1.77 3.36 -0.68
CA THR A 36 -2.09 1.92 -0.61
C THR A 36 -1.37 1.17 0.51
N ILE A 37 -0.19 1.64 0.94
CA ILE A 37 0.62 0.96 1.95
C ILE A 37 0.62 1.75 3.26
N GLU A 38 0.19 1.09 4.33
CA GLU A 38 0.23 1.65 5.68
C GLU A 38 1.48 1.17 6.40
N ASN A 39 2.25 2.10 6.98
CA ASN A 39 3.51 1.77 7.64
C ASN A 39 3.28 0.87 8.87
N CYS A 40 4.09 -0.19 8.99
CA CYS A 40 4.01 -1.16 10.05
C CYS A 40 4.27 -0.52 11.42
N ASN A 41 3.37 -0.79 12.37
CA ASN A 41 3.59 -0.50 13.78
C ASN A 41 3.43 -1.80 14.59
N PRO A 42 4.54 -2.48 14.93
CA PRO A 42 4.52 -3.74 15.68
C PRO A 42 3.81 -3.62 17.04
N SER A 43 4.03 -2.51 17.76
CA SER A 43 3.45 -2.29 19.09
C SER A 43 1.92 -2.14 19.06
N LYS A 44 1.38 -1.62 17.95
CA LYS A 44 -0.07 -1.44 17.75
C LYS A 44 -0.71 -2.54 16.92
N ASN A 45 0.07 -3.48 16.38
CA ASN A 45 -0.39 -4.48 15.41
C ASN A 45 -1.14 -3.86 14.20
N THR A 46 -0.64 -2.73 13.68
CA THR A 46 -1.22 -2.05 12.51
C THR A 46 -0.24 -2.01 11.33
N GLY A 47 -0.73 -1.50 10.19
CA GLY A 47 0.02 -1.39 8.94
C GLY A 47 -0.10 -2.63 8.05
N THR A 48 0.36 -2.47 6.81
CA THR A 48 0.35 -3.48 5.73
C THR A 48 1.69 -3.61 5.01
N GLY A 49 2.64 -2.69 5.25
CA GLY A 49 3.98 -2.73 4.68
C GLY A 49 4.95 -1.82 5.43
N PHE A 50 6.09 -1.53 4.83
CA PHE A 50 7.07 -0.59 5.38
C PHE A 50 7.23 0.59 4.43
N VAL A 51 7.26 1.79 5.00
CA VAL A 51 7.27 3.04 4.22
C VAL A 51 8.46 3.92 4.65
N PHE A 52 9.17 4.47 3.67
CA PHE A 52 10.17 5.52 3.87
C PHE A 52 9.88 6.72 2.98
N LYS A 53 10.41 7.90 3.30
CA LYS A 53 9.91 9.17 2.73
C LYS A 53 10.83 9.74 1.66
N ASN A 54 12.09 9.94 2.02
CA ASN A 54 13.04 10.58 1.14
C ASN A 54 13.58 9.58 0.12
N TYR A 55 13.85 10.05 -1.10
CA TYR A 55 14.51 9.24 -2.12
C TYR A 55 16.00 9.15 -1.79
N ASP A 56 16.30 8.42 -0.71
CA ASP A 56 17.59 8.34 -0.06
C ASP A 56 17.94 6.88 0.27
N SER A 57 19.19 6.51 0.02
CA SER A 57 19.65 5.12 0.19
C SER A 57 19.76 4.71 1.65
N LYS A 58 20.05 5.64 2.56
CA LYS A 58 20.15 5.38 4.00
C LYS A 58 18.77 5.13 4.59
N GLU A 59 17.75 5.89 4.17
CA GLU A 59 16.35 5.63 4.57
C GLU A 59 15.86 4.26 4.08
N LEU A 60 16.14 3.91 2.82
CA LEU A 60 15.81 2.58 2.30
C LEU A 60 16.48 1.49 3.14
N LEU A 61 17.79 1.60 3.40
CA LEU A 61 18.54 0.62 4.18
C LEU A 61 18.00 0.48 5.60
N ASN A 62 17.70 1.60 6.28
CA ASN A 62 17.13 1.59 7.62
C ASN A 62 15.76 0.90 7.65
N THR A 63 14.95 1.12 6.62
CA THR A 63 13.62 0.53 6.50
C THR A 63 13.70 -0.97 6.23
N ILE A 64 14.66 -1.41 5.40
CA ILE A 64 14.95 -2.85 5.19
C ILE A 64 15.39 -3.50 6.50
N LYS A 65 16.32 -2.88 7.24
CA LYS A 65 16.75 -3.39 8.55
C LYS A 65 15.59 -3.53 9.52
N PHE A 66 14.74 -2.50 9.61
CA PHE A 66 13.53 -2.56 10.44
C PHE A 66 12.60 -3.69 10.01
N ALA A 67 12.35 -3.85 8.71
CA ALA A 67 11.52 -4.94 8.20
C ALA A 67 12.09 -6.33 8.56
N VAL A 68 13.41 -6.51 8.47
CA VAL A 68 14.10 -7.75 8.87
C VAL A 68 13.98 -8.00 10.37
N GLU A 69 14.08 -6.98 11.22
CA GLU A 69 13.86 -7.13 12.66
C GLU A 69 12.42 -7.57 12.97
N VAL A 70 11.42 -6.95 12.33
CA VAL A 70 10.01 -7.37 12.50
C VAL A 70 9.78 -8.79 11.97
N TYR A 71 10.44 -9.18 10.88
CA TYR A 71 10.34 -10.53 10.33
C TYR A 71 10.85 -11.63 11.27
N LYS A 72 11.75 -11.31 12.21
CA LYS A 72 12.18 -12.27 13.25
C LYS A 72 11.03 -12.62 14.20
N ASN A 73 10.08 -11.71 14.41
CA ASN A 73 8.87 -11.96 15.18
C ASN A 73 7.75 -12.53 14.29
N LYS A 74 7.68 -13.87 14.19
CA LYS A 74 6.73 -14.55 13.30
C LYS A 74 5.25 -14.26 13.57
N PRO A 75 4.77 -14.21 14.84
CA PRO A 75 3.39 -13.80 15.12
C PRO A 75 3.04 -12.41 14.58
N VAL A 76 3.90 -11.42 14.82
CA VAL A 76 3.69 -10.04 14.33
C VAL A 76 3.71 -10.01 12.81
N TRP A 77 4.67 -10.71 12.18
CA TRP A 77 4.78 -10.80 10.73
C TRP A 77 3.55 -11.45 10.08
N ALA A 78 3.04 -12.55 10.66
CA ALA A 78 1.83 -13.21 10.19
C ALA A 78 0.58 -12.32 10.33
N GLY A 79 0.49 -11.50 11.39
CA GLY A 79 -0.53 -10.46 11.52
C GLY A 79 -0.43 -9.41 10.41
N LEU A 80 0.78 -8.92 10.13
CA LEU A 80 1.05 -7.95 9.07
C LEU A 80 0.65 -8.49 7.69
N MET A 81 1.01 -9.74 7.38
CA MET A 81 0.64 -10.39 6.11
C MET A 81 -0.87 -10.53 5.96
N ARG A 82 -1.57 -11.03 7.00
CA ARG A 82 -3.04 -11.19 6.96
C ARG A 82 -3.76 -9.87 6.74
N ARG A 83 -3.39 -8.81 7.48
CA ARG A 83 -3.96 -7.47 7.29
C ARG A 83 -3.77 -6.96 5.86
N GLY A 84 -2.61 -7.23 5.26
CA GLY A 84 -2.36 -6.92 3.85
C GLY A 84 -3.28 -7.67 2.90
N MET A 85 -3.42 -9.00 3.09
CA MET A 85 -4.25 -9.86 2.26
C MET A 85 -5.76 -9.59 2.38
N GLU A 86 -6.20 -9.04 3.52
CA GLU A 86 -7.58 -8.64 3.79
C GLU A 86 -7.98 -7.33 3.10
N LYS A 87 -7.02 -6.55 2.57
CA LYS A 87 -7.33 -5.33 1.83
C LYS A 87 -8.04 -5.65 0.52
N ASP A 88 -9.18 -5.01 0.32
CA ASP A 88 -9.94 -5.13 -0.93
C ASP A 88 -9.52 -4.06 -1.94
N PHE A 89 -8.64 -4.46 -2.86
CA PHE A 89 -8.24 -3.68 -4.03
C PHE A 89 -8.86 -4.19 -5.33
N SER A 90 -10.05 -4.81 -5.24
CA SER A 90 -10.74 -5.32 -6.42
C SER A 90 -11.14 -4.20 -7.39
N TRP A 91 -11.14 -4.53 -8.68
CA TRP A 91 -11.66 -3.63 -9.72
C TRP A 91 -13.13 -3.27 -9.53
N ARG A 92 -13.90 -4.10 -8.81
CA ARG A 92 -15.30 -3.83 -8.48
C ARG A 92 -15.45 -2.53 -7.68
N ASN A 93 -14.58 -2.30 -6.68
CA ASN A 93 -14.61 -1.08 -5.88
C ASN A 93 -14.18 0.15 -6.69
N SER A 94 -13.18 -0.01 -7.56
CA SER A 94 -12.75 1.07 -8.46
C SER A 94 -13.87 1.44 -9.45
N ALA A 95 -14.46 0.46 -10.12
CA ALA A 95 -15.55 0.64 -11.06
C ALA A 95 -16.76 1.34 -10.43
N ALA A 96 -17.14 0.97 -9.20
CA ALA A 96 -18.25 1.60 -8.50
C ALA A 96 -18.04 3.12 -8.30
N LYS A 97 -16.82 3.54 -7.94
CA LYS A 97 -16.47 4.97 -7.79
C LYS A 97 -16.56 5.72 -9.14
N TYR A 98 -16.15 5.07 -10.23
CA TYR A 98 -16.28 5.64 -11.57
C TYR A 98 -17.74 5.77 -12.01
N LEU A 99 -18.58 4.77 -11.73
CA LEU A 99 -20.01 4.84 -12.02
C LEU A 99 -20.67 6.01 -11.28
N GLU A 100 -20.36 6.20 -10.00
CA GLU A 100 -20.87 7.34 -9.23
C GLU A 100 -20.44 8.69 -9.83
N LEU A 101 -19.19 8.79 -10.28
CA LEU A 101 -18.68 9.98 -10.95
C LEU A 101 -19.41 10.26 -12.27
N TYR A 102 -19.66 9.22 -13.07
CA TYR A 102 -20.41 9.34 -14.32
C TYR A 102 -21.86 9.76 -14.09
N ASP A 103 -22.53 9.20 -13.08
CA ASP A 103 -23.88 9.61 -12.71
C ASP A 103 -23.95 11.09 -12.29
N LYS A 104 -22.96 11.57 -11.52
CA LYS A 104 -22.85 12.98 -11.16
C LYS A 104 -22.68 13.87 -12.39
N ALA A 105 -21.84 13.47 -13.34
CA ALA A 105 -21.60 14.22 -14.57
C ALA A 105 -22.87 14.31 -15.44
N ILE A 106 -23.60 13.19 -15.58
CA ILE A 106 -24.86 13.12 -16.33
C ILE A 106 -25.93 14.01 -15.69
N LYS A 107 -26.08 13.95 -14.36
CA LYS A 107 -27.02 14.80 -13.61
C LYS A 107 -26.71 16.29 -13.83
N LYS A 108 -25.45 16.69 -13.69
CA LYS A 108 -25.02 18.08 -13.90
C LYS A 108 -25.30 18.57 -15.31
N LYS A 109 -25.09 17.73 -16.34
CA LYS A 109 -25.42 18.07 -17.74
C LYS A 109 -26.92 18.26 -17.97
N ARG A 110 -27.78 17.52 -17.28
CA ARG A 110 -29.25 17.64 -17.41
C ARG A 110 -29.84 18.83 -16.66
N SER A 111 -29.15 19.32 -15.65
CA SER A 111 -29.54 20.49 -14.85
C SER A 111 -29.01 21.82 -15.39
N ALA A 112 -28.23 21.79 -16.48
CA ALA A 112 -27.69 22.94 -17.18
C ALA A 112 -28.43 23.13 -18.52
#